data_AF-A0A6N6S6S2-F1
#
_entry.id   AF-A0A6N6S6S2-F1
#
_cell.length_a   1.000
_cell.length_b   1.000
_cell.length_c   1.000
_cell.angle_alpha   90.00
_cell.angle_beta   90.00
_cell.angle_gamma   90.00
#
_symmetry.space_group_name_H-M   'P 1'
#
loop_
_entity.id
_entity.type
_entity.pdbx_description
1 polymer ?
#
loop_
_entity_poly.entity_id
_entity_poly.type
_entity_poly.pdbx_seq_one_letter_code
_entity_poly.pdbx_strand_id
1 'polypeptide(L)'
;MINQTPHAGDAIRISQVARQLLESGSIGDELMRHSAIVLIPLPVRAPGGALHSWFVPITVGDRLVAFFQFLPDGTLMRFSSFHRRPGEFADCPVAADWLDQGRIQARAEIQCRRNETSSEPFLTYDRTPDRLVWAVPLTRAGGEVRHIYVAGETVYAPTPEGTFG
;
A
#
# COMPACT_ATOMS: atom_id res chain seq x y z
N MET A 1 17.72 -0.84 -16.41
CA MET A 1 16.80 -1.32 -15.36
C MET A 1 15.71 -2.12 -16.05
N ILE A 2 15.55 -3.39 -15.69
CA ILE A 2 14.56 -4.28 -16.30
C ILE A 2 13.20 -3.94 -15.66
N ASN A 3 12.23 -3.51 -16.46
CA ASN A 3 10.85 -3.36 -16.02
C ASN A 3 10.31 -4.76 -15.67
N GLN A 4 10.39 -5.14 -14.40
CA GLN A 4 9.77 -6.36 -13.92
C GLN A 4 8.28 -6.10 -13.72
N THR A 5 7.47 -6.60 -14.64
CA THR A 5 6.03 -6.76 -14.40
C THR A 5 5.87 -7.87 -13.37
N PRO A 6 5.18 -7.63 -12.23
CA PRO A 6 5.00 -8.66 -11.22
C PRO A 6 4.28 -9.88 -11.80
N HIS A 7 4.86 -11.08 -11.61
CA HIS A 7 4.21 -12.32 -12.02
C HIS A 7 3.33 -12.85 -10.88
N ALA A 8 2.23 -13.55 -11.22
CA ALA A 8 1.32 -14.13 -10.22
C ALA A 8 2.04 -15.08 -9.23
N GLY A 9 3.10 -15.76 -9.66
CA GLY A 9 3.93 -16.61 -8.80
C GLY A 9 4.70 -15.85 -7.71
N ASP A 10 5.05 -14.58 -7.96
CA ASP A 10 5.81 -13.76 -7.01
C ASP A 10 4.96 -13.44 -5.78
N ALA A 11 3.70 -13.03 -5.99
CA ALA A 11 2.78 -12.72 -4.90
C ALA A 11 2.51 -13.94 -3.99
N ILE A 12 2.42 -15.15 -4.56
CA ILE A 12 2.24 -16.38 -3.80
C ILE A 12 3.47 -16.62 -2.90
N ARG A 13 4.67 -16.56 -3.48
CA ARG A 13 5.92 -16.75 -2.74
C ARG A 13 6.09 -15.73 -1.62
N ILE A 14 5.84 -14.45 -1.88
CA ILE A 14 5.91 -13.38 -0.88
C ILE A 14 4.91 -13.62 0.26
N SER A 15 3.69 -14.09 -0.07
CA SER A 15 2.69 -14.43 0.95
C SER A 15 3.17 -15.55 1.88
N GLN A 16 3.81 -16.57 1.30
CA GLN A 16 4.34 -17.71 2.07
C GLN A 16 5.45 -17.27 3.02
N VAL A 17 6.39 -16.45 2.53
CA VAL A 17 7.47 -15.89 3.36
C VAL A 17 6.90 -15.03 4.49
N ALA A 18 5.92 -14.17 4.20
CA ALA A 18 5.27 -13.33 5.22
C ALA A 18 4.57 -14.14 6.32
N ARG A 19 3.87 -15.22 5.94
CA ARG A 19 3.24 -16.14 6.91
C ARG A 19 4.28 -16.84 7.79
N GLN A 20 5.33 -17.38 7.19
CA GLN A 20 6.41 -18.04 7.93
C GLN A 20 7.09 -17.08 8.93
N LEU A 21 7.35 -15.83 8.51
CA LEU A 21 7.94 -14.83 9.40
C LEU A 21 7.03 -14.52 10.61
N LEU A 22 5.72 -14.38 10.38
CA LEU A 22 4.75 -14.14 11.45
C LEU A 22 4.62 -15.36 12.38
N GLU A 23 4.50 -16.56 11.83
CA GLU A 23 4.37 -17.82 12.58
C GLU A 23 5.60 -18.13 13.44
N SER A 24 6.80 -17.83 12.92
CA SER A 24 8.07 -18.12 13.62
C SER A 24 8.22 -17.39 14.96
N GLY A 25 7.44 -16.33 15.22
CA GLY A 25 7.64 -15.51 16.41
C GLY A 25 8.76 -14.49 16.32
N SER A 26 9.45 -14.40 15.18
CA SER A 26 10.54 -13.46 14.99
C SER A 26 10.06 -12.01 14.91
N ILE A 27 8.80 -11.79 14.53
CA ILE A 27 8.21 -10.47 14.28
C ILE A 27 6.75 -10.45 14.76
N GLY A 28 6.35 -9.37 15.43
CA GLY A 28 5.00 -9.18 15.99
C GLY A 28 4.86 -9.70 17.43
N ASP A 29 3.80 -9.26 18.11
CA ASP A 29 3.48 -9.73 19.46
C ASP A 29 2.69 -11.06 19.42
N GLU A 30 2.63 -11.75 20.56
CA GLU A 30 1.96 -13.05 20.67
C GLU A 30 0.48 -13.01 20.26
N LEU A 31 -0.26 -11.95 20.62
CA LEU A 31 -1.68 -11.86 20.29
C LEU A 31 -1.89 -11.65 18.79
N MET A 32 -1.02 -10.84 18.15
CA MET A 32 -1.02 -10.71 16.71
C MET A 32 -0.79 -12.07 16.02
N ARG A 33 0.17 -12.88 16.47
CA ARG A 33 0.47 -14.18 15.83
C ARG A 33 -0.74 -15.13 15.79
N HIS A 34 -1.57 -15.12 16.82
CA HIS A 34 -2.71 -16.02 16.92
C HIS A 34 -3.96 -15.52 16.18
N SER A 35 -4.09 -14.20 16.02
CA SER A 35 -5.33 -13.59 15.51
C SER A 35 -5.18 -12.94 14.13
N ALA A 36 -3.96 -12.77 13.66
CA ALA A 36 -3.69 -12.01 12.44
C ALA A 36 -3.82 -12.85 11.17
N ILE A 37 -4.27 -12.18 10.11
CA ILE A 37 -4.40 -12.74 8.78
C ILE A 37 -3.42 -12.00 7.87
N VAL A 38 -2.52 -12.76 7.22
CA VAL A 38 -1.65 -12.24 6.16
C VAL A 38 -2.43 -12.23 4.84
N LEU A 39 -2.67 -11.04 4.32
CA LEU A 39 -3.42 -10.83 3.08
C LEU A 39 -2.53 -10.90 1.84
N ILE A 40 -3.16 -10.81 0.67
CA ILE A 40 -2.47 -10.88 -0.62
C ILE A 40 -1.52 -9.67 -0.77
N PRO A 41 -0.26 -9.90 -1.19
CA PRO A 41 0.69 -8.83 -1.47
C PRO A 41 0.21 -7.91 -2.58
N LEU A 42 0.33 -6.61 -2.32
CA LEU A 42 0.05 -5.55 -3.27
C LEU A 42 1.36 -5.02 -3.86
N PRO A 43 1.48 -4.88 -5.19
CA PRO A 43 2.68 -4.32 -5.80
C PRO A 43 2.76 -2.83 -5.52
N VAL A 44 3.87 -2.39 -4.93
CA VAL A 44 4.25 -0.98 -4.81
C VAL A 44 5.06 -0.61 -6.05
N ARG A 45 4.58 0.36 -6.83
CA ARG A 45 5.23 0.84 -8.04
C ARG A 45 6.12 2.03 -7.73
N ALA A 46 7.26 2.13 -8.41
CA ALA A 46 8.02 3.38 -8.48
C ALA A 46 7.30 4.40 -9.38
N PRO A 47 7.68 5.70 -9.35
CA PRO A 47 7.11 6.71 -10.25
C PRO A 47 7.18 6.35 -11.74
N GLY A 48 8.19 5.59 -12.17
CA GLY A 48 8.32 5.06 -13.54
C GLY A 48 7.46 3.82 -13.86
N GLY A 49 6.59 3.38 -12.95
CA GLY A 49 5.68 2.25 -13.12
C GLY A 49 6.28 0.86 -12.86
N ALA A 50 7.60 0.76 -12.72
CA ALA A 50 8.28 -0.48 -12.37
C ALA A 50 7.94 -0.96 -10.95
N LEU A 51 7.93 -2.27 -10.74
CA LEU A 51 7.80 -2.85 -9.39
C LEU A 51 8.98 -2.40 -8.52
N HIS A 52 8.69 -1.71 -7.43
CA HIS A 52 9.68 -1.31 -6.42
C HIS A 52 9.75 -2.34 -5.29
N SER A 53 8.58 -2.72 -4.75
CA SER A 53 8.47 -3.62 -3.60
C SER A 53 7.07 -4.22 -3.51
N TRP A 54 6.88 -5.17 -2.61
CA TRP A 54 5.59 -5.73 -2.25
C TRP A 54 5.16 -5.22 -0.89
N PHE A 55 3.94 -4.74 -0.77
CA PHE A 55 3.28 -4.44 0.50
C PHE A 55 2.39 -5.63 0.88
N VAL A 56 2.62 -6.22 2.04
CA VAL A 56 1.87 -7.38 2.53
C VAL A 56 1.08 -6.96 3.77
N PRO A 57 -0.23 -6.74 3.63
CA PRO A 57 -1.06 -6.29 4.74
C PRO A 57 -1.28 -7.41 5.75
N ILE A 58 -1.31 -7.04 7.04
CA ILE A 58 -1.63 -7.93 8.15
C ILE A 58 -2.83 -7.35 8.89
N THR A 59 -3.91 -8.12 9.00
CA THR A 59 -5.16 -7.66 9.62
C THR A 59 -5.56 -8.49 10.83
N VAL A 60 -6.29 -7.87 11.76
CA VAL A 60 -7.06 -8.55 12.81
C VAL A 60 -8.48 -8.01 12.72
N GLY A 61 -9.44 -8.86 12.37
CA GLY A 61 -10.79 -8.41 12.05
C GLY A 61 -10.79 -7.41 10.87
N ASP A 62 -11.41 -6.24 11.08
CA ASP A 62 -11.49 -5.15 10.10
C ASP A 62 -10.31 -4.16 10.16
N ARG A 63 -9.30 -4.42 10.98
CA ARG A 63 -8.19 -3.51 11.26
C ARG A 63 -6.91 -3.93 10.55
N LEU A 64 -6.22 -2.98 9.94
CA LEU A 64 -4.85 -3.13 9.44
C LEU A 64 -3.88 -2.92 10.59
N VAL A 65 -3.39 -4.00 11.19
CA VAL A 65 -2.56 -3.95 12.41
C VAL A 65 -1.07 -3.82 12.12
N ALA A 66 -0.63 -4.28 10.96
CA ALA A 66 0.76 -4.22 10.53
C ALA A 66 0.88 -4.46 9.02
N PHE A 67 2.10 -4.34 8.52
CA PHE A 67 2.46 -4.82 7.19
C PHE A 67 3.93 -5.23 7.13
N PHE A 68 4.22 -6.12 6.20
CA PHE A 68 5.58 -6.31 5.69
C PHE A 68 5.76 -5.56 4.38
N GLN A 69 6.98 -5.09 4.13
CA GLN A 69 7.40 -4.63 2.83
C GLN A 69 8.58 -5.49 2.38
N PHE A 70 8.49 -6.10 1.20
CA PHE A 70 9.55 -6.94 0.63
C PHE A 70 10.07 -6.35 -0.67
N LEU A 71 11.36 -6.52 -0.93
CA LEU A 71 11.92 -6.33 -2.25
C LEU A 71 11.41 -7.42 -3.22
N PRO A 72 11.53 -7.22 -4.56
CA PRO A 72 11.03 -8.18 -5.54
C PRO A 72 11.62 -9.60 -5.39
N ASP A 73 12.85 -9.71 -4.92
CA ASP A 73 13.54 -10.98 -4.63
C ASP A 73 13.01 -11.68 -3.36
N GLY A 74 12.14 -11.03 -2.58
CA GLY A 74 11.61 -11.55 -1.31
C GLY A 74 12.45 -11.20 -0.09
N THR A 75 13.49 -10.37 -0.24
CA THR A 75 14.22 -9.80 0.89
C THR A 75 13.29 -8.88 1.69
N LEU A 76 13.21 -9.09 3.01
CA LEU A 76 12.42 -8.22 3.89
C LEU A 76 13.06 -6.82 3.94
N MET A 77 12.34 -5.82 3.45
CA MET A 77 12.75 -4.42 3.50
C MET A 77 12.41 -3.80 4.84
N ARG A 78 11.16 -3.99 5.32
CA ARG A 78 10.74 -3.57 6.66
C ARG A 78 9.49 -4.29 7.13
N PHE A 79 9.32 -4.29 8.44
CA PHE A 79 8.05 -4.56 9.11
C PHE A 79 7.63 -3.28 9.84
N SER A 80 6.34 -2.97 9.80
CA SER A 80 5.79 -1.85 10.56
C SER A 80 4.45 -2.23 11.15
N SER A 81 4.20 -1.77 12.37
CA SER A 81 2.93 -1.99 13.06
C SER A 81 2.24 -0.68 13.42
N PHE A 82 0.91 -0.71 13.45
CA PHE A 82 0.07 0.43 13.78
C PHE A 82 -0.43 0.41 15.23
N HIS A 83 -0.39 -0.75 15.90
CA HIS A 83 -0.80 -0.83 17.30
C HIS A 83 0.28 -0.24 18.21
N ARG A 84 -0.13 0.44 19.28
CA ARG A 84 0.80 1.06 20.25
C ARG A 84 1.22 0.09 21.35
N ARG A 85 0.36 -0.88 21.66
CA ARG A 85 0.57 -1.89 22.70
C ARG A 85 0.08 -3.26 22.22
N PRO A 86 0.71 -4.36 22.68
CA PRO A 86 0.27 -5.71 22.32
C PRO A 86 -1.22 -5.92 22.60
N GLY A 87 -1.95 -6.43 21.61
CA GLY A 87 -3.39 -6.70 21.69
C GLY A 87 -4.32 -5.48 21.54
N GLU A 88 -3.82 -4.25 21.54
CA GLU A 88 -4.64 -3.03 21.37
C GLU A 88 -4.81 -2.68 19.88
N PHE A 89 -5.73 -3.37 19.19
CA PHE A 89 -5.93 -3.19 17.74
C PHE A 89 -7.06 -2.22 17.36
N ALA A 90 -7.86 -1.75 18.31
CA ALA A 90 -9.05 -0.93 18.03
C ALA A 90 -8.71 0.41 17.34
N ASP A 91 -7.58 1.01 17.70
CA ASP A 91 -7.09 2.27 17.14
C ASP A 91 -6.30 2.11 15.84
N CYS A 92 -6.08 0.87 15.38
CA CYS A 92 -5.43 0.63 14.10
C CYS A 92 -6.32 1.11 12.94
N PRO A 93 -5.72 1.50 11.80
CA PRO A 93 -6.48 1.91 10.62
C PRO A 93 -7.49 0.84 10.19
N VAL A 94 -8.66 1.27 9.72
CA VAL A 94 -9.62 0.38 9.10
C VAL A 94 -8.99 -0.17 7.81
N ALA A 95 -8.95 -1.49 7.66
CA ALA A 95 -8.28 -2.15 6.55
C ALA A 95 -8.88 -1.75 5.20
N ALA A 96 -10.21 -1.61 5.12
CA ALA A 96 -10.90 -1.19 3.90
C ALA A 96 -10.44 0.19 3.41
N ASP A 97 -9.97 1.07 4.29
CA ASP A 97 -9.50 2.40 3.89
C ASP A 97 -8.14 2.39 3.21
N TRP A 98 -7.41 1.28 3.35
CA TRP A 98 -6.10 1.07 2.75
C TRP A 98 -6.08 0.00 1.65
N LEU A 99 -7.07 -0.89 1.60
CA LEU A 99 -7.03 -2.09 0.76
C LEU A 99 -8.19 -2.17 -0.25
N ASP A 100 -9.29 -1.45 -0.03
CA ASP A 100 -10.42 -1.42 -0.97
C ASP A 100 -10.18 -0.37 -2.05
N GLN A 101 -9.76 -0.82 -3.23
CA GLN A 101 -9.48 0.07 -4.36
C GLN A 101 -10.70 0.88 -4.80
N GLY A 102 -11.92 0.36 -4.64
CA GLY A 102 -13.15 1.10 -4.96
C GLY A 102 -13.36 2.28 -4.02
N ARG A 103 -13.13 2.10 -2.72
CA ARG A 103 -13.16 3.20 -1.74
C ARG A 103 -12.08 4.24 -2.00
N ILE A 104 -10.87 3.77 -2.31
CA ILE A 104 -9.73 4.62 -2.62
C ILE A 104 -10.01 5.48 -3.86
N GLN A 105 -10.53 4.86 -4.93
CA GLN A 105 -10.92 5.56 -6.14
C GLN A 105 -12.03 6.58 -5.87
N ALA A 106 -13.10 6.18 -5.17
CA ALA A 106 -14.21 7.07 -4.83
C ALA A 106 -13.75 8.29 -4.01
N ARG A 107 -12.80 8.13 -3.08
CA ARG A 107 -12.20 9.23 -2.32
C ARG A 107 -11.44 10.20 -3.23
N ALA A 108 -10.66 9.68 -4.17
CA ALA A 108 -9.93 10.50 -5.12
C ALA A 108 -10.85 11.22 -6.11
N GLU A 109 -11.97 10.61 -6.49
CA GLU A 109 -12.95 11.18 -7.41
C GLU A 109 -13.64 12.45 -6.89
N ILE A 110 -13.70 12.64 -5.57
CA ILE A 110 -14.14 13.90 -4.96
C ILE A 110 -13.25 15.08 -5.41
N GLN A 111 -12.01 14.80 -5.80
CA GLN A 111 -11.03 15.78 -6.30
C GLN A 111 -11.02 15.90 -7.84
N CYS A 112 -11.91 15.20 -8.56
CA CYS A 112 -12.03 15.33 -10.00
C CYS A 112 -12.47 16.73 -10.40
N ARG A 113 -11.77 17.32 -11.37
CA ARG A 113 -12.21 18.54 -12.03
C ARG A 113 -13.19 18.21 -13.15
N ARG A 114 -13.89 19.24 -13.64
CA ARG A 114 -14.75 19.09 -14.82
C ARG A 114 -13.92 18.52 -15.99
N ASN A 115 -14.45 17.49 -16.64
CA ASN A 115 -13.84 16.75 -17.76
C ASN A 115 -12.62 15.88 -17.38
N GLU A 116 -12.45 15.53 -16.10
CA GLU A 116 -11.51 14.49 -15.67
C GLU A 116 -12.24 13.16 -15.48
N THR A 117 -11.58 12.06 -15.83
CA THR A 117 -11.99 10.69 -15.50
C THR A 117 -10.93 10.03 -14.63
N SER A 118 -11.37 9.32 -13.59
CA SER A 118 -10.49 8.50 -12.77
C SER A 118 -10.10 7.22 -13.52
N SER A 119 -8.94 6.67 -13.18
CA SER A 119 -8.49 5.35 -13.61
C SER A 119 -8.12 4.49 -12.39
N GLU A 120 -7.82 3.22 -12.63
CA GLU A 120 -7.51 2.26 -11.58
C GLU A 120 -6.40 2.76 -10.64
N PRO A 121 -6.63 2.75 -9.32
CA PRO A 121 -5.60 3.11 -8.35
C PRO A 121 -4.42 2.13 -8.37
N PHE A 122 -3.22 2.64 -8.11
CA PHE A 122 -2.05 1.79 -7.86
C PHE A 122 -1.29 2.25 -6.62
N LEU A 123 -0.73 1.29 -5.88
CA LEU A 123 0.06 1.59 -4.69
C LEU A 123 1.47 2.06 -5.10
N THR A 124 1.92 3.16 -4.50
CA THR A 124 3.21 3.82 -4.74
C THR A 124 3.69 4.47 -3.43
N TYR A 125 4.62 5.40 -3.50
CA TYR A 125 5.07 6.20 -2.37
C TYR A 125 5.21 7.69 -2.70
N ASP A 126 4.97 8.55 -1.70
CA ASP A 126 5.21 10.00 -1.78
C ASP A 126 6.68 10.31 -1.46
N ARG A 127 7.49 10.57 -2.50
CA ARG A 127 8.94 10.90 -2.46
C ARG A 127 9.86 9.81 -1.94
N THR A 128 9.48 9.11 -0.86
CA THR A 128 10.33 8.13 -0.18
C THR A 128 9.56 6.83 0.09
N PRO A 129 10.18 5.64 -0.08
CA PRO A 129 9.49 4.34 0.05
C PRO A 129 8.83 4.04 1.41
N ASP A 130 9.15 4.80 2.45
CA ASP A 130 8.53 4.72 3.76
C ASP A 130 7.12 5.32 3.80
N ARG A 131 6.79 6.24 2.88
CA ARG A 131 5.52 6.96 2.76
C ARG A 131 4.61 6.35 1.70
N LEU A 132 4.07 5.16 1.97
CA LEU A 132 3.17 4.48 1.05
C LEU A 132 1.85 5.23 0.86
N VAL A 133 1.41 5.32 -0.40
CA VAL A 133 0.16 5.99 -0.81
C VAL A 133 -0.43 5.28 -2.01
N TRP A 134 -1.75 5.36 -2.17
CA TRP A 134 -2.39 5.03 -3.43
C TRP A 134 -2.37 6.24 -4.34
N ALA A 135 -1.92 6.07 -5.57
CA ALA A 135 -2.06 7.06 -6.62
C ALA A 135 -3.27 6.71 -7.49
N VAL A 136 -4.16 7.69 -7.67
CA VAL A 136 -5.31 7.60 -8.58
C VAL A 136 -5.07 8.56 -9.74
N PRO A 137 -4.85 8.06 -10.95
CA PRO A 137 -4.73 8.90 -12.13
C PRO A 137 -6.07 9.53 -12.49
N LEU A 138 -6.07 10.84 -12.70
CA LEU A 138 -7.18 11.63 -13.21
C LEU A 138 -6.79 12.17 -14.58
N THR A 139 -7.48 11.72 -15.62
CA THR A 139 -7.13 12.02 -17.01
C THR A 139 -8.12 13.00 -17.61
N ARG A 140 -7.62 14.08 -18.21
CA ARG A 140 -8.45 15.02 -18.99
C ARG A 140 -8.67 14.53 -20.41
N ALA A 141 -9.69 15.07 -21.09
CA ALA A 141 -9.96 14.78 -22.50
C ALA A 141 -8.76 15.02 -23.44
N GLY A 142 -7.82 15.90 -23.07
CA GLY A 142 -6.58 16.17 -23.81
C GLY A 142 -5.42 15.20 -23.50
N GLY A 143 -5.63 14.17 -22.67
CA GLY A 143 -4.60 13.19 -22.29
C GLY A 143 -3.67 13.63 -21.15
N GLU A 144 -3.84 14.85 -20.60
CA GLU A 144 -3.12 15.29 -19.41
C GLU A 144 -3.54 14.43 -18.20
N VAL A 145 -2.56 13.83 -17.53
CA VAL A 145 -2.77 13.00 -16.34
C VAL A 145 -2.27 13.74 -15.10
N ARG A 146 -3.16 13.87 -14.12
CA ARG A 146 -2.85 14.36 -12.77
C ARG A 146 -3.07 13.23 -11.78
N HIS A 147 -2.18 13.06 -10.83
CA HIS A 147 -2.39 12.08 -9.76
C HIS A 147 -3.02 12.73 -8.53
N ILE A 148 -3.90 12.00 -7.86
CA ILE A 148 -4.35 12.25 -6.49
C ILE A 148 -3.84 11.13 -5.61
N TYR A 149 -3.27 11.50 -4.47
CA TYR A 149 -2.78 10.55 -3.48
C TYR A 149 -3.81 10.32 -2.38
N VAL A 150 -3.97 9.06 -2.00
CA VAL A 150 -4.85 8.60 -0.94
C VAL A 150 -4.04 7.75 0.04
N ALA A 151 -4.04 8.13 1.31
CA ALA A 151 -3.39 7.42 2.42
C ALA A 151 -4.40 7.20 3.54
N GLY A 152 -5.03 6.02 3.57
CA GLY A 152 -6.19 5.75 4.41
C GLY A 152 -7.34 6.72 4.07
N GLU A 153 -7.69 7.56 5.02
CA GLU A 153 -8.74 8.57 4.88
C GLU A 153 -8.24 9.90 4.29
N THR A 154 -6.92 10.10 4.22
CA THR A 154 -6.35 11.39 3.77
C THR A 154 -6.21 11.42 2.26
N VAL A 155 -6.70 12.49 1.62
CA VAL A 155 -6.65 12.72 0.17
C VAL A 155 -5.93 14.03 -0.11
N TYR A 156 -4.95 14.02 -1.01
CA TYR A 156 -4.16 15.22 -1.34
C TYR A 156 -3.52 15.14 -2.74
N ALA A 157 -3.13 16.31 -3.27
CA ALA A 157 -2.33 16.36 -4.48
C ALA A 157 -0.84 16.10 -4.16
N PRO A 158 -0.09 15.40 -5.02
CA PRO A 158 1.35 15.24 -4.85
C PRO A 158 2.03 16.62 -4.76
N THR A 159 3.05 16.73 -3.90
CA THR A 159 3.90 17.92 -3.92
C THR A 159 4.75 17.89 -5.20
N PRO A 160 4.87 18.98 -5.97
CA PRO A 160 5.73 18.98 -7.15
C PRO A 160 7.18 18.64 -6.78
N GLU A 161 7.80 17.73 -7.54
CA GLU A 161 9.24 17.47 -7.44
C GLU A 161 9.99 18.78 -7.73
N GLY A 162 10.76 19.28 -6.74
CA GLY A 162 11.57 20.50 -6.89
C GLY A 162 11.09 21.75 -6.13
N THR A 163 10.01 21.67 -5.34
CA THR A 163 9.55 22.81 -4.52
C THR A 163 10.24 22.85 -3.15
N PHE A 164 11.57 22.92 -3.15
CA PHE A 164 12.37 23.40 -2.01
C PHE A 164 13.57 24.17 -2.59
N GLY A 165 13.48 25.50 -2.51
CA GLY A 165 14.63 26.40 -2.55
C GLY A 165 14.93 26.89 -1.14
#